data_AF-A0A1B6J765-F1
#
_entry.id   AF-A0A1B6J765-F1
#
_cell.length_a   1.000
_cell.length_b   1.000
_cell.length_c   1.000
_cell.angle_alpha   90.00
_cell.angle_beta   90.00
_cell.angle_gamma   90.00
#
_symmetry.space_group_name_H-M   'P 1'
#
loop_
_entity.id
_entity.type
_entity.pdbx_description
1 polymer ?
#
loop_
_entity_poly.entity_id
_entity_poly.type
_entity_poly.pdbx_seq_one_letter_code
_entity_poly.pdbx_strand_id
1 'polypeptide(L)'
;SQSSIIINDKVVNNPSEVAEHFNTFFSQVGETTLTLSNQKTVGNQDSNENDQSIVDNCHTVFNLGPTNFRGVRAAISSLKSKPSSGIDEYSSKIVKYCADELIPPLVSIINKSFRLS
;
A
#
# COMPACT_ATOMS: atom_id res chain seq x y z
N SER A 1 -24.09 -2.51 -23.91
CA SER A 1 -24.58 -2.01 -22.61
C SER A 1 -24.70 -0.51 -22.68
N GLN A 2 -25.88 0.04 -22.41
CA GLN A 2 -26.07 1.49 -22.26
C GLN A 2 -25.82 1.82 -20.79
N SER A 3 -24.84 2.68 -20.50
CA SER A 3 -24.48 3.08 -19.14
C SER A 3 -25.37 4.25 -18.69
N SER A 4 -25.97 4.15 -17.50
CA SER A 4 -26.79 5.21 -16.92
C SER A 4 -26.43 5.41 -15.45
N ILE A 5 -26.39 6.67 -14.99
CA ILE A 5 -26.12 7.05 -13.60
C ILE A 5 -27.24 7.95 -13.07
N ILE A 6 -27.47 7.93 -11.76
CA ILE A 6 -28.45 8.80 -11.10
C ILE A 6 -27.70 9.97 -10.50
N ILE A 7 -28.06 11.19 -10.89
CA ILE A 7 -27.51 12.45 -10.37
C ILE A 7 -28.68 13.32 -9.94
N ASN A 8 -28.71 13.75 -8.68
CA ASN A 8 -29.78 14.58 -8.11
C ASN A 8 -31.19 14.02 -8.44
N ASP A 9 -31.39 12.72 -8.19
CA ASP A 9 -32.62 11.97 -8.46
C ASP A 9 -33.06 11.92 -9.94
N LYS A 10 -32.20 12.36 -10.87
CA LYS A 10 -32.43 12.27 -12.31
C LYS A 10 -31.57 11.17 -12.92
N VAL A 11 -32.19 10.34 -13.77
CA VAL A 11 -31.47 9.35 -14.57
C VAL A 11 -30.81 10.05 -15.75
N VAL A 12 -29.47 9.96 -15.82
CA VAL A 12 -28.65 10.45 -16.92
C VAL A 12 -28.10 9.25 -17.69
N ASN A 13 -28.31 9.25 -19.01
CA ASN A 13 -27.92 8.16 -19.91
C ASN A 13 -27.18 8.64 -21.16
N ASN A 14 -26.94 9.96 -21.29
CA ASN A 14 -26.09 10.51 -22.34
C ASN A 14 -24.63 10.08 -22.07
N PRO A 15 -23.95 9.36 -22.98
CA PRO A 15 -22.60 8.85 -22.73
C PRO A 15 -21.56 9.92 -22.37
N SER A 16 -21.66 11.11 -22.95
CA SER A 16 -20.76 12.23 -22.66
C SER A 16 -21.01 12.79 -21.26
N GLU A 17 -22.27 13.01 -20.89
CA GLU A 17 -22.63 13.49 -19.55
C GLU A 17 -22.29 12.47 -18.46
N VAL A 18 -22.48 11.18 -18.74
CA VAL A 18 -22.10 10.08 -17.83
C VAL A 18 -20.58 10.09 -17.61
N ALA A 19 -19.80 10.19 -18.69
CA ALA A 19 -18.34 10.22 -18.60
C ALA A 19 -17.83 11.46 -17.87
N GLU A 20 -18.40 12.63 -18.14
CA GLU A 20 -18.04 13.89 -17.51
C GLU A 20 -18.31 13.88 -16.00
N HIS A 21 -19.49 13.41 -15.58
CA HIS A 21 -19.80 13.29 -14.16
C HIS A 21 -18.94 12.26 -13.44
N PHE A 22 -18.69 11.12 -14.08
CA PHE A 22 -17.81 10.09 -13.54
C PHE A 22 -16.40 10.63 -13.33
N ASN A 23 -15.81 11.26 -14.37
CA ASN A 23 -14.45 11.79 -14.31
C ASN A 23 -14.33 12.93 -13.29
N THR A 24 -15.31 13.83 -13.25
CA THR A 24 -15.33 14.94 -12.30
C THR A 24 -15.39 14.44 -10.86
N PHE A 25 -16.27 13.47 -10.57
CA PHE A 25 -16.38 12.89 -9.24
C PHE A 25 -15.07 12.29 -8.75
N PHE A 26 -14.44 11.41 -9.54
CA PHE A 26 -13.20 10.75 -9.13
C PHE A 26 -11.98 11.68 -9.12
N SER A 27 -12.02 12.78 -9.86
CA SER A 27 -10.99 13.83 -9.79
C SER A 27 -11.10 14.67 -8.51
N GLN A 28 -12.30 14.85 -7.97
CA GLN A 28 -12.56 15.76 -6.84
C GLN A 28 -12.72 15.04 -5.48
N VAL A 29 -12.97 13.73 -5.47
CA VAL A 29 -13.28 12.97 -4.24
C VAL A 29 -12.22 13.11 -3.14
N GLY A 30 -10.94 13.22 -3.49
CA GLY A 30 -9.86 13.44 -2.52
C GLY A 30 -9.97 14.78 -1.79
N GLU A 31 -10.16 15.87 -2.54
CA GLU A 31 -10.31 17.23 -2.00
C GLU A 31 -11.63 17.40 -1.23
N THR A 32 -12.73 16.86 -1.75
CA THR A 32 -14.03 16.87 -1.05
C THR A 32 -13.95 16.13 0.28
N THR A 33 -13.24 15.00 0.34
CA THR A 33 -13.08 14.23 1.59
C THR A 33 -12.25 15.00 2.63
N LEU A 34 -11.16 15.65 2.21
CA LEU A 34 -10.30 16.44 3.09
C LEU A 34 -11.01 17.68 3.65
N THR A 35 -11.80 18.37 2.82
CA THR A 35 -12.55 19.55 3.25
C THR A 35 -13.64 19.20 4.27
N LEU A 36 -14.35 18.07 4.09
CA LEU A 36 -15.30 17.57 5.08
C LEU A 36 -14.62 17.15 6.41
N SER A 37 -13.44 16.52 6.36
CA SER A 37 -12.76 16.08 7.58
C SER A 37 -12.29 17.26 8.42
N ASN A 38 -11.78 18.32 7.78
CA ASN A 38 -11.29 19.52 8.46
C ASN A 38 -12.40 20.36 9.10
N GLN A 39 -13.64 20.24 8.62
CA GLN A 39 -14.80 20.92 9.22
C GLN A 39 -15.28 20.24 10.51
N LYS A 40 -14.88 18.98 10.77
CA LYS A 40 -15.35 18.20 11.92
C LYS A 40 -14.49 18.36 13.18
N THR A 41 -13.37 19.08 13.11
CA THR A 41 -12.35 19.16 14.17
C THR A 41 -12.35 20.47 14.98
N VAL A 42 -13.41 21.30 14.93
CA VAL A 42 -13.55 22.49 15.80
C VAL A 42 -14.19 22.11 17.15
N GLY A 43 -13.63 21.11 17.83
CA GLY A 43 -14.19 20.60 19.08
C GLY A 43 -13.23 19.67 19.84
N ASN A 44 -12.06 20.21 20.20
CA ASN A 44 -11.20 19.87 21.35
C ASN A 44 -9.75 20.14 20.98
N GLN A 45 -9.32 21.39 21.16
CA GLN A 45 -7.91 21.68 21.44
C GLN A 45 -7.65 21.25 22.89
N ASP A 46 -7.23 20.00 23.09
CA ASP A 46 -6.55 19.63 24.32
C ASP A 46 -5.12 20.16 24.23
N SER A 47 -4.93 21.37 24.77
CA SER A 47 -3.64 21.93 25.09
C SER A 47 -3.01 21.12 26.23
N ASN A 48 -2.38 19.99 25.89
CA ASN A 48 -1.49 19.29 26.82
C ASN A 48 -0.05 19.50 26.36
N GLU A 49 0.48 20.65 26.73
CA GLU A 49 1.91 20.93 26.76
C GLU A 49 2.58 20.04 27.82
N ASN A 50 2.83 18.76 27.50
CA ASN A 50 3.85 17.97 28.22
C ASN A 50 4.30 16.68 27.52
N ASP A 51 4.39 16.68 26.18
CA ASP A 51 4.73 15.47 25.41
C ASP A 51 6.25 15.27 25.25
N GLN A 52 7.03 15.61 26.29
CA GLN A 52 8.50 15.49 26.30
C GLN A 52 9.02 14.25 27.05
N SER A 53 8.17 13.33 27.53
CA SER A 53 8.64 12.17 28.32
C SER A 53 8.57 10.80 27.63
N ILE A 54 8.17 10.69 26.36
CA ILE A 54 8.07 9.38 25.67
C ILE A 54 9.31 9.03 24.83
N VAL A 55 10.34 9.88 24.78
CA VAL A 55 11.48 9.65 23.87
C VAL A 55 12.65 8.87 24.51
N ASP A 56 12.70 8.72 25.84
CA ASP A 56 13.96 8.37 26.52
C ASP A 56 14.22 6.89 26.81
N ASN A 57 13.42 5.91 26.34
CA ASN A 57 13.72 4.49 26.62
C ASN A 57 13.40 3.48 25.49
N CYS A 58 13.49 3.87 24.23
CA CYS A 58 13.47 2.89 23.13
C CYS A 58 14.90 2.40 22.81
N HIS A 59 15.52 1.69 23.75
CA HIS A 59 16.79 0.98 23.54
C HIS A 59 16.59 -0.42 22.93
N THR A 60 15.50 -0.66 22.20
CA THR A 60 15.40 -1.88 21.39
C THR A 60 16.33 -1.75 20.20
N VAL A 61 17.54 -2.28 20.35
CA VAL A 61 18.46 -2.50 19.24
C VAL A 61 17.72 -3.31 18.19
N PHE A 62 17.52 -2.71 17.02
CA PHE A 62 16.91 -3.38 15.87
C PHE A 62 17.89 -4.43 15.35
N ASN A 63 17.80 -5.64 15.91
CA ASN A 63 18.66 -6.76 15.57
C ASN A 63 17.86 -7.80 14.78
N LEU A 64 18.19 -7.95 13.50
CA LEU A 64 17.63 -8.99 12.64
C LEU A 64 18.60 -10.16 12.55
N GLY A 65 18.13 -11.36 12.89
CA GLY A 65 18.88 -12.58 12.67
C GLY A 65 19.08 -12.87 11.18
N PRO A 66 20.15 -13.58 10.79
CA PRO A 66 20.35 -14.00 9.41
C PRO A 66 19.24 -14.94 8.95
N THR A 67 18.80 -14.78 7.70
CA THR A 67 17.88 -15.68 7.02
C THR A 67 18.60 -16.89 6.42
N ASN A 68 17.82 -17.87 5.95
CA ASN A 68 18.31 -19.09 5.32
C ASN A 68 17.43 -19.51 4.13
N PHE A 69 17.89 -20.51 3.39
CA PHE A 69 17.22 -21.06 2.21
C PHE A 69 15.78 -21.47 2.48
N ARG A 70 15.50 -22.09 3.63
CA ARG A 70 14.16 -22.53 4.00
C ARG A 70 13.22 -21.35 4.24
N GLY A 71 13.70 -20.31 4.94
CA GLY A 71 12.94 -19.09 5.19
C GLY A 71 12.57 -18.36 3.91
N VAL A 72 13.54 -18.17 3.01
CA VAL A 72 13.31 -17.52 1.72
C VAL A 72 12.40 -18.37 0.82
N ARG A 73 12.57 -19.71 0.79
CA ARG A 73 11.68 -20.60 0.06
C ARG A 73 10.24 -20.52 0.57
N ALA A 74 10.04 -20.51 1.88
CA ALA A 74 8.71 -20.39 2.48
C ALA A 74 8.07 -19.05 2.12
N ALA A 75 8.83 -17.95 2.16
CA ALA A 75 8.38 -16.63 1.76
C ALA A 75 7.97 -16.56 0.28
N ILE A 76 8.76 -17.13 -0.64
CA ILE A 76 8.39 -17.18 -2.07
C ILE A 76 7.14 -18.06 -2.27
N SER A 77 7.06 -19.18 -1.57
CA SER A 77 5.95 -20.13 -1.70
C SER A 77 4.63 -19.54 -1.19
N SER A 78 4.66 -18.68 -0.17
CA SER A 78 3.48 -18.04 0.42
C SER A 78 2.89 -16.93 -0.45
N LEU A 79 3.61 -16.42 -1.46
CA LEU A 79 3.09 -15.42 -2.39
C LEU A 79 1.83 -15.94 -3.08
N LYS A 80 0.77 -15.14 -3.19
CA LYS A 80 -0.41 -15.54 -3.97
C LYS A 80 -0.04 -15.59 -5.46
N SER A 81 -0.25 -16.71 -6.13
CA SER A 81 0.04 -16.88 -7.56
C SER A 81 -0.90 -16.02 -8.40
N LYS A 82 -0.45 -14.84 -8.82
CA LYS A 82 -1.21 -13.87 -9.62
C LYS A 82 -0.44 -13.55 -10.90
N PRO A 83 -1.13 -13.34 -12.03
CA PRO A 83 -0.49 -12.96 -13.29
C PRO A 83 -0.12 -11.48 -13.37
N SER A 84 -0.64 -10.64 -12.48
CA SER A 84 -0.30 -9.22 -12.39
C SER A 84 1.14 -9.03 -11.91
N SER A 85 1.84 -8.07 -12.48
CA SER A 85 3.19 -7.66 -12.11
C SER A 85 3.22 -6.20 -11.65
N GLY A 86 4.30 -5.81 -10.97
CA GLY A 86 4.58 -4.41 -10.67
C GLY A 86 5.28 -3.72 -11.85
N ILE A 87 6.02 -2.63 -11.54
CA ILE A 87 6.83 -1.90 -12.52
C ILE A 87 8.00 -2.72 -13.10
N ASP A 88 8.37 -3.80 -12.43
CA ASP A 88 9.42 -4.73 -12.84
C ASP A 88 8.95 -5.79 -13.84
N GLU A 89 7.64 -5.82 -14.15
CA GLU A 89 7.01 -6.77 -15.08
C GLU A 89 7.09 -8.26 -14.67
N TYR A 90 7.69 -8.60 -13.51
CA TYR A 90 7.77 -9.97 -13.01
C TYR A 90 6.59 -10.32 -12.10
N SER A 91 5.76 -11.26 -12.55
CA SER A 91 4.61 -11.72 -11.76
C SER A 91 5.04 -12.71 -10.68
N SER A 92 4.24 -12.85 -9.63
CA SER A 92 4.51 -13.84 -8.58
C SER A 92 4.51 -15.29 -9.09
N LYS A 93 3.88 -15.57 -10.24
CA LYS A 93 3.99 -16.87 -10.93
C LYS A 93 5.41 -17.15 -11.41
N ILE A 94 6.04 -16.15 -12.06
CA ILE A 94 7.40 -16.27 -12.58
C ILE A 94 8.39 -16.38 -11.41
N VAL A 95 8.22 -15.58 -10.37
CA VAL A 95 9.07 -15.65 -9.16
C VAL A 95 9.03 -17.03 -8.53
N LYS A 96 7.86 -17.66 -8.43
CA LYS A 96 7.72 -19.04 -7.93
C LYS A 96 8.36 -20.07 -8.87
N TYR A 97 8.20 -19.90 -10.17
CA TYR A 97 8.79 -20.78 -11.16
C TYR A 97 10.32 -20.76 -11.09
N CYS A 98 10.91 -19.57 -10.91
CA CYS A 98 12.36 -19.37 -10.80
C CYS A 98 12.89 -19.53 -9.36
N ALA A 99 12.10 -20.06 -8.41
CA ALA A 99 12.44 -20.01 -6.99
C ALA A 99 13.81 -20.63 -6.68
N ASP A 100 14.13 -21.78 -7.30
CA ASP A 100 15.38 -22.50 -7.04
C ASP A 100 16.63 -21.68 -7.43
N GLU A 101 16.53 -20.88 -8.49
CA GLU A 101 17.60 -19.99 -8.96
C GLU A 101 17.66 -18.68 -8.16
N LEU A 102 16.51 -18.18 -7.69
CA LEU A 102 16.42 -16.92 -6.95
C LEU A 102 16.79 -17.06 -5.47
N ILE A 103 16.54 -18.21 -4.85
CA ILE A 103 16.77 -18.39 -3.40
C ILE A 103 18.26 -18.15 -3.01
N PRO A 104 19.27 -18.76 -3.65
CA PRO A 104 20.67 -18.54 -3.27
C PRO A 104 21.12 -17.07 -3.28
N PRO A 105 20.92 -16.29 -4.36
CA PRO A 105 21.31 -14.88 -4.35
C PRO A 105 20.48 -14.05 -3.36
N LEU A 106 19.18 -14.33 -3.18
CA LEU A 106 18.35 -13.61 -2.21
C LEU A 106 18.80 -13.84 -0.77
N VAL A 107 19.11 -15.08 -0.37
CA VAL A 107 19.67 -15.38 0.97
C VAL A 107 20.98 -14.60 1.19
N SER A 108 21.86 -14.58 0.18
CA SER A 108 23.13 -13.87 0.25
C SER A 108 22.93 -12.36 0.42
N ILE A 109 22.06 -11.75 -0.40
CA ILE A 109 21.76 -10.31 -0.35
C ILE A 109 21.16 -9.93 0.99
N ILE A 110 20.09 -10.61 1.44
CA ILE A 110 19.42 -10.30 2.71
C ILE A 110 20.40 -10.36 3.88
N ASN A 111 21.21 -11.42 3.96
CA ASN A 111 22.18 -11.57 5.05
C ASN A 111 23.33 -10.56 4.99
N LYS A 112 23.62 -9.98 3.84
CA LYS A 112 24.62 -8.92 3.68
C LYS A 112 24.05 -7.54 4.00
N SER A 113 22.77 -7.29 3.68
CA SER A 113 22.10 -6.01 3.92
C SER A 113 22.09 -5.59 5.39
N PHE A 114 22.12 -6.56 6.31
CA PHE A 114 22.09 -6.31 7.76
C PHE A 114 23.43 -6.59 8.46
N ARG A 115 24.53 -6.76 7.72
CA ARG A 115 25.88 -7.02 8.27
C ARG A 115 26.72 -5.77 8.53
N LEU A 116 26.18 -4.58 8.27
CA LEU A 116 26.91 -3.29 8.37
C LEU A 116 26.39 -2.37 9.49
N SER A 117 25.61 -2.89 10.44
CA SER A 117 25.23 -2.17 11.67
C SER A 117 26.04 -2.67 12.86
#